data_AF-A0A2D5Z2X8-F1
#
_entry.id   AF-A0A2D5Z2X8-F1
#
_cell.length_a   1.000
_cell.length_b   1.000
_cell.length_c   1.000
_cell.angle_alpha   90.00
_cell.angle_beta   90.00
_cell.angle_gamma   90.00
#
_symmetry.space_group_name_H-M   'P 1'
#
loop_
_entity.id
_entity.type
_entity.pdbx_description
1 polymer ?
#
loop_
_entity_poly.entity_id
_entity_poly.type
_entity_poly.pdbx_seq_one_letter_code
_entity_poly.pdbx_strand_id
1 'polypeptide(L)'
;MGRAQRHANLPTARDLSAEAHPMRREPVRHRAARGFTIVELIVASVVVATALAGIYAIVRQVTSAEAVASTRWRERAAARAVADHLAGALEHAVNLPDLETRLGTNSSPYLVCTVATPTGLERRRYGWSADVAGAGNLTLQVMPYAGTANVSVARFDGVSGDGAWRDVPRTIIARNVDLSVATRAAGGSVADWSARWGGRVGGRLFRVRVTMQESDFERMVLSRCDADLVEARTP
;
A
#
# COMPACT_ATOMS: atom_id res chain seq x y z
N MET A 1 -62.89 -11.93 -39.57
CA MET A 1 -62.25 -10.85 -40.36
C MET A 1 -61.05 -11.47 -41.06
N GLY A 2 -60.94 -11.66 -42.36
CA GLY A 2 -61.75 -11.18 -43.49
C GLY A 2 -60.80 -10.53 -44.51
N ARG A 3 -60.77 -11.09 -45.74
CA ARG A 3 -60.12 -10.64 -47.00
C ARG A 3 -58.69 -11.14 -47.28
N ALA A 4 -58.34 -11.54 -48.50
CA ALA A 4 -59.14 -11.82 -49.70
C ALA A 4 -58.31 -12.66 -50.68
N GLN A 5 -59.00 -13.60 -51.34
CA GLN A 5 -58.57 -14.31 -52.54
C GLN A 5 -58.17 -13.36 -53.68
N ARG A 6 -57.16 -13.76 -54.46
CA ARG A 6 -57.23 -13.61 -55.92
C ARG A 6 -56.79 -14.91 -56.60
N HIS A 7 -57.77 -15.52 -57.24
CA HIS A 7 -57.65 -16.55 -58.24
C HIS A 7 -57.06 -15.97 -59.54
N ALA A 8 -56.25 -16.76 -60.23
CA ALA A 8 -56.16 -16.72 -61.68
C ALA A 8 -55.97 -18.16 -62.18
N ASN A 9 -56.92 -18.57 -63.02
CA ASN A 9 -57.08 -19.89 -63.62
C ASN A 9 -56.23 -20.06 -64.90
N LEU A 10 -55.65 -21.26 -65.03
CA LEU A 10 -55.58 -22.15 -66.22
C LEU A 10 -54.85 -21.66 -67.51
N PRO A 11 -54.05 -22.53 -68.17
CA PRO A 11 -54.66 -23.59 -68.98
C PRO A 11 -54.06 -25.00 -68.83
N THR A 12 -54.97 -25.94 -69.11
CA THR A 12 -54.86 -27.37 -69.38
C THR A 12 -53.99 -27.72 -70.60
N ALA A 13 -53.16 -28.76 -70.46
CA ALA A 13 -52.76 -29.71 -71.51
C ALA A 13 -52.21 -30.95 -70.79
N ARG A 14 -53.02 -32.00 -70.55
CA ARG A 14 -53.27 -33.13 -71.44
C ARG A 14 -51.98 -33.74 -72.01
N ASP A 15 -51.61 -34.86 -71.40
CA ASP A 15 -50.99 -36.05 -71.97
C ASP A 15 -49.97 -35.83 -73.09
N LEU A 16 -48.70 -35.77 -72.70
CA LEU A 16 -47.65 -36.50 -73.41
C LEU A 16 -46.79 -37.23 -72.40
N SER A 17 -47.14 -38.49 -72.20
CA SER A 17 -46.28 -39.56 -71.74
C SER A 17 -44.99 -39.58 -72.55
N ALA A 18 -44.00 -38.80 -72.14
CA ALA A 18 -42.61 -38.95 -72.56
C ALA A 18 -41.89 -39.64 -71.40
N GLU A 19 -41.69 -40.94 -71.59
CA GLU A 19 -40.72 -41.80 -70.91
C GLU A 19 -40.04 -41.16 -69.71
N ALA A 20 -40.61 -41.41 -68.53
CA ALA A 20 -39.88 -41.34 -67.29
C ALA A 20 -38.77 -42.40 -67.34
N HIS A 21 -37.67 -42.09 -68.03
CA HIS A 21 -36.40 -42.72 -67.71
C HIS A 21 -36.18 -42.44 -66.22
N PRO A 22 -36.10 -43.47 -65.36
CA PRO A 22 -35.67 -43.27 -64.00
C PRO A 22 -34.28 -42.67 -64.09
N MET A 23 -34.19 -41.35 -63.94
CA MET A 23 -32.92 -40.64 -63.89
C MET A 23 -32.22 -41.24 -62.68
N ARG A 24 -31.32 -42.17 -63.00
CA ARG A 24 -30.54 -42.97 -62.06
C ARG A 24 -29.84 -41.96 -61.18
N ARG A 25 -30.42 -41.68 -60.01
CA ARG A 25 -29.77 -40.89 -58.98
C ARG A 25 -28.55 -41.71 -58.59
N GLU A 26 -27.42 -41.40 -59.21
CA GLU A 26 -26.15 -41.91 -58.72
C GLU A 26 -26.10 -41.55 -57.23
N PRO A 27 -25.87 -42.51 -56.34
CA PRO A 27 -25.72 -42.20 -54.92
C PRO A 27 -24.51 -41.27 -54.83
N VAL A 28 -24.79 -39.99 -54.63
CA VAL A 28 -23.78 -38.95 -54.40
C VAL A 28 -22.90 -39.50 -53.29
N ARG A 29 -21.63 -39.73 -53.62
CA ARG A 29 -20.66 -40.47 -52.81
C ARG A 29 -20.52 -39.82 -51.42
N HIS A 30 -21.31 -40.26 -50.45
CA HIS A 30 -21.30 -39.78 -49.06
C HIS A 30 -19.96 -39.97 -48.33
N ARG A 31 -19.00 -40.71 -48.91
CA ARG A 31 -17.66 -40.87 -48.35
C ARG A 31 -16.80 -39.60 -48.44
N ALA A 32 -16.94 -38.79 -49.49
CA ALA A 32 -16.17 -37.55 -49.62
C ALA A 32 -16.62 -36.48 -48.60
N ALA A 33 -17.92 -36.42 -48.32
CA ALA A 33 -18.50 -35.49 -47.34
C ALA A 33 -18.03 -35.74 -45.90
N ARG A 34 -17.73 -37.00 -45.53
CA ARG A 34 -17.24 -37.38 -44.19
C ARG A 34 -15.79 -36.95 -43.92
N GLY A 35 -14.94 -36.97 -44.96
CA GLY A 35 -13.54 -36.53 -44.82
C GLY A 35 -13.44 -35.03 -44.58
N PHE A 36 -14.27 -34.25 -45.27
CA PHE A 36 -14.36 -32.80 -45.10
C PHE A 36 -14.79 -32.40 -43.68
N THR A 37 -15.76 -33.11 -43.09
CA THR A 37 -16.25 -32.82 -41.73
C THR A 37 -15.20 -33.07 -40.65
N ILE A 38 -14.34 -34.07 -40.82
CA ILE A 38 -13.26 -34.35 -39.84
C ILE A 38 -12.20 -33.25 -39.87
N VAL A 39 -11.79 -32.81 -41.07
CA VAL A 39 -10.81 -31.72 -41.20
C VAL A 39 -11.36 -30.43 -40.60
N GLU A 40 -12.63 -30.11 -40.87
CA GLU A 40 -13.30 -28.95 -40.29
C GLU A 40 -13.33 -28.99 -38.76
N LEU A 41 -13.64 -30.15 -38.17
CA LEU A 41 -13.61 -30.34 -36.71
C LEU A 41 -12.20 -30.12 -36.13
N ILE A 42 -11.17 -30.67 -36.79
CA ILE A 42 -9.78 -30.50 -36.37
C ILE A 42 -9.40 -29.01 -36.42
N VAL A 43 -9.67 -28.32 -37.52
CA VAL A 43 -9.39 -26.88 -37.65
C VAL A 43 -10.14 -26.08 -36.59
N ALA A 44 -11.43 -26.34 -36.38
CA ALA A 44 -12.22 -25.68 -35.35
C ALA A 44 -11.62 -25.91 -33.95
N SER A 45 -11.24 -27.15 -33.62
CA SER A 45 -10.60 -27.46 -32.33
C SER A 45 -9.25 -26.75 -32.14
N VAL A 46 -8.43 -26.64 -33.19
CA VAL A 46 -7.14 -25.94 -33.13
C VAL A 46 -7.35 -24.44 -32.93
N VAL A 47 -8.31 -23.84 -33.63
CA VAL A 47 -8.67 -22.42 -33.45
C VAL A 47 -9.14 -22.16 -32.03
N VAL A 48 -10.03 -23.02 -31.50
CA VAL A 48 -10.51 -22.92 -30.11
C VAL A 48 -9.36 -23.09 -29.11
N ALA A 49 -8.49 -24.08 -29.30
CA ALA A 49 -7.33 -24.30 -28.42
C ALA A 49 -6.38 -23.09 -28.41
N THR A 50 -6.13 -22.49 -29.58
CA THR A 50 -5.29 -21.30 -29.71
C THR A 50 -5.94 -20.08 -29.05
N ALA A 51 -7.25 -19.90 -29.23
CA ALA A 51 -8.01 -18.83 -28.57
C ALA A 51 -7.98 -18.99 -27.05
N LEU A 52 -8.20 -20.21 -26.53
CA LEU A 52 -8.13 -20.51 -25.10
C LEU A 52 -6.72 -20.27 -24.53
N ALA A 53 -5.67 -20.68 -25.26
CA ALA A 53 -4.29 -20.41 -24.86
C ALA A 53 -4.01 -18.89 -24.79
N GLY A 54 -4.51 -18.12 -25.76
CA GLY A 54 -4.41 -16.66 -25.76
C GLY A 54 -5.13 -16.02 -24.57
N ILE A 55 -6.37 -16.43 -24.29
CA ILE A 55 -7.14 -15.96 -23.13
C ILE A 55 -6.41 -16.28 -21.83
N TYR A 56 -5.90 -17.52 -21.69
CA TYR A 56 -5.15 -17.93 -20.51
C TYR A 56 -3.90 -17.08 -20.29
N ALA A 57 -3.14 -16.78 -21.36
CA ALA A 57 -1.96 -15.93 -21.28
C ALA A 57 -2.30 -14.51 -20.79
N ILE A 58 -3.39 -13.91 -21.30
CA ILE A 58 -3.86 -12.59 -20.88
C ILE A 58 -4.26 -12.60 -19.40
N VAL A 59 -5.06 -13.57 -18.97
CA VAL A 59 -5.49 -13.69 -17.56
C VAL A 59 -4.29 -13.84 -16.63
N ARG A 60 -3.28 -14.64 -17.01
CA ARG A 60 -2.05 -14.79 -16.24
C ARG A 60 -1.25 -13.49 -16.14
N GLN A 61 -1.19 -12.71 -17.22
CA GLN A 61 -0.52 -11.41 -17.21
C GLN A 61 -1.26 -10.42 -16.30
N VAL A 62 -2.59 -10.31 -16.41
CA VAL A 62 -3.41 -9.42 -15.59
C VAL A 62 -3.28 -9.75 -14.10
N THR A 63 -3.40 -11.03 -13.73
CA THR A 63 -3.27 -11.48 -12.34
C THR A 63 -1.87 -11.20 -11.76
N SER A 64 -0.82 -11.37 -12.57
CA SER A 64 0.54 -11.02 -12.14
C SER A 64 0.74 -9.50 -11.94
N ALA A 65 0.16 -8.69 -12.83
CA ALA A 65 0.21 -7.23 -12.73
C ALA A 65 -0.58 -6.72 -11.51
N GLU A 66 -1.74 -7.32 -11.23
CA GLU A 66 -2.56 -7.00 -10.06
C GLU A 66 -1.87 -7.39 -8.75
N ALA A 67 -1.18 -8.53 -8.70
CA ALA A 67 -0.41 -8.95 -7.53
C ALA A 67 0.73 -7.95 -7.21
N VAL A 68 1.42 -7.43 -8.24
CA VAL A 68 2.45 -6.40 -8.07
C VAL A 68 1.83 -5.07 -7.64
N ALA A 69 0.75 -4.65 -8.30
CA ALA A 69 0.07 -3.40 -7.97
C ALA A 69 -0.46 -3.41 -6.53
N SER A 70 -1.16 -4.46 -6.12
CA SER A 70 -1.71 -4.61 -4.76
C SER A 70 -0.62 -4.64 -3.69
N THR A 71 0.55 -5.20 -3.99
CA THR A 71 1.71 -5.17 -3.09
C THR A 71 2.25 -3.75 -2.93
N ARG A 72 2.46 -3.03 -4.04
CA ARG A 72 2.87 -1.61 -4.00
C ARG A 72 1.87 -0.71 -3.27
N TRP A 73 0.57 -0.93 -3.46
CA TRP A 73 -0.48 -0.18 -2.74
C TRP A 73 -0.43 -0.43 -1.23
N ARG A 74 -0.26 -1.69 -0.80
CA ARG A 74 -0.12 -2.04 0.61
C ARG A 74 1.14 -1.43 1.23
N GLU A 75 2.26 -1.49 0.52
CA GLU A 75 3.53 -0.91 0.99
C GLU A 75 3.45 0.61 1.11
N ARG A 76 2.88 1.30 0.12
CA ARG A 76 2.66 2.73 0.18
C ARG A 76 1.71 3.12 1.32
N ALA A 77 0.66 2.34 1.55
CA ALA A 77 -0.25 2.56 2.68
C ALA A 77 0.47 2.36 4.03
N ALA A 78 1.33 1.36 4.15
CA ALA A 78 2.14 1.11 5.34
C ALA A 78 3.15 2.24 5.58
N ALA A 79 3.88 2.68 4.55
CA ALA A 79 4.84 3.78 4.64
C ALA A 79 4.15 5.08 5.08
N ARG A 80 2.97 5.36 4.51
CA ARG A 80 2.13 6.48 4.92
C ARG A 80 1.68 6.37 6.38
N ALA A 81 1.22 5.20 6.82
CA ALA A 81 0.79 5.00 8.21
C ALA A 81 1.93 5.24 9.21
N VAL A 82 3.16 4.81 8.88
CA VAL A 82 4.35 5.08 9.69
C VAL A 82 4.69 6.56 9.72
N ALA A 83 4.68 7.23 8.56
CA ALA A 83 4.95 8.66 8.47
C ALA A 83 3.91 9.48 9.23
N ASP A 84 2.63 9.13 9.12
CA ASP A 84 1.52 9.78 9.82
C ASP A 84 1.61 9.55 11.34
N HIS A 85 2.02 8.35 11.78
CA HIS A 85 2.25 8.05 13.20
C HIS A 85 3.37 8.90 13.81
N LEU A 86 4.53 8.98 13.13
CA LEU A 86 5.67 9.79 13.56
C LEU A 86 5.35 11.28 13.49
N ALA A 87 4.64 11.71 12.45
CA ALA A 87 4.19 13.08 12.31
C ALA A 87 3.27 13.47 13.47
N GLY A 88 2.27 12.64 13.80
CA GLY A 88 1.40 12.86 14.94
C GLY A 88 2.17 12.98 16.26
N ALA A 89 3.20 12.15 16.47
CA ALA A 89 4.06 12.25 17.66
C ALA A 89 4.85 13.57 17.72
N LEU A 90 5.33 14.08 16.58
CA LEU A 90 6.04 15.36 16.48
C LEU A 90 5.12 16.58 16.57
N GLU A 91 3.89 16.48 16.04
CA GLU A 91 2.86 17.53 16.13
C GLU A 91 2.45 17.78 17.59
N HIS A 92 2.35 16.70 18.38
CA HIS A 92 1.97 16.74 19.80
C HIS A 92 3.18 16.70 20.74
N ALA A 93 4.39 16.93 20.21
CA ALA A 93 5.59 16.95 21.02
C ALA A 93 5.66 18.22 21.88
N VAL A 94 5.92 18.05 23.18
CA VAL A 94 6.00 19.12 24.17
C VAL A 94 7.43 19.30 24.66
N ASN A 95 7.80 20.55 24.96
CA ASN A 95 9.09 20.87 25.57
C ASN A 95 8.95 20.84 27.09
N LEU A 96 9.80 20.05 27.75
CA LEU A 96 9.93 20.07 29.20
C LEU A 96 11.36 20.47 29.57
N PRO A 97 11.56 21.30 30.61
CA PRO A 97 12.88 21.84 30.96
C PRO A 97 13.95 20.76 31.17
N ASP A 98 13.57 19.63 31.76
CA ASP A 98 14.48 18.55 32.15
C ASP A 98 14.51 17.38 31.16
N LEU A 99 13.71 17.42 30.10
CA LEU A 99 13.63 16.36 29.10
C LEU A 99 13.95 16.90 27.72
N GLU A 100 15.15 16.59 27.25
CA GLU A 100 15.55 16.90 25.88
C GLU A 100 14.83 16.00 24.88
N THR A 101 14.21 16.67 23.89
CA THR A 101 13.84 16.04 22.64
C THR A 101 15.08 16.01 21.75
N ARG A 102 15.39 14.84 21.17
CA ARG A 102 16.64 14.63 20.44
C ARG A 102 16.47 13.67 19.27
N LEU A 103 17.24 13.95 18.23
CA LEU A 103 17.44 13.10 17.06
C LEU A 103 18.89 12.58 17.09
N GLY A 104 19.02 11.26 17.15
CA GLY A 104 20.29 10.53 17.18
C GLY A 104 21.14 10.71 15.92
N THR A 105 22.35 10.19 15.95
CA THR A 105 23.30 10.28 14.83
C THR A 105 23.02 9.21 13.77
N ASN A 106 23.58 9.36 12.56
CA ASN A 106 23.46 8.36 11.49
C ASN A 106 23.92 6.95 11.90
N SER A 107 24.86 6.83 12.84
CA SER A 107 25.35 5.55 13.39
C SER A 107 24.39 4.90 14.38
N SER A 108 23.45 5.65 14.96
CA SER A 108 22.41 5.15 15.86
C SER A 108 21.20 6.07 15.75
N PRO A 109 20.43 5.96 14.67
CA PRO A 109 19.40 6.95 14.42
C PRO A 109 18.17 6.58 15.24
N TYR A 110 17.78 7.53 16.07
CA TYR A 110 16.62 7.42 16.95
C TYR A 110 15.99 8.80 17.12
N LEU A 111 14.71 8.85 17.44
CA LEU A 111 13.99 10.07 17.81
C LEU A 111 13.45 9.85 19.22
N VAL A 112 13.82 10.71 20.16
CA VAL A 112 13.19 10.77 21.48
C VAL A 112 12.39 12.04 21.57
N CYS A 113 11.10 11.92 21.90
CA CYS A 113 10.22 13.05 22.17
C CYS A 113 9.28 12.79 23.34
N THR A 114 8.83 13.87 23.99
CA THR A 114 7.73 13.81 24.96
C THR A 114 6.46 14.24 24.25
N VAL A 115 5.42 13.44 24.33
CA VAL A 115 4.16 13.61 23.60
C VAL A 115 3.03 13.77 24.60
N ALA A 116 2.16 14.76 24.39
CA ALA A 116 0.91 14.87 25.14
C ALA A 116 -0.13 13.90 24.59
N THR A 117 -0.73 13.10 25.47
CA THR A 117 -1.80 12.15 25.15
C THR A 117 -3.04 12.46 25.99
N PRO A 118 -4.23 11.90 25.65
CA PRO A 118 -5.43 12.10 26.46
C PRO A 118 -5.29 11.61 27.91
N THR A 119 -4.40 10.65 28.16
CA THR A 119 -4.19 10.03 29.48
C THR A 119 -3.04 10.65 30.28
N GLY A 120 -2.24 11.53 29.68
CA GLY A 120 -1.09 12.16 30.35
C GLY A 120 0.03 12.52 29.38
N LEU A 121 1.26 12.56 29.90
CA LEU A 121 2.45 12.74 29.08
C LEU A 121 3.13 11.39 28.87
N GLU A 122 3.70 11.18 27.70
CA GLU A 122 4.47 9.99 27.38
C GLU A 122 5.80 10.38 26.77
N ARG A 123 6.88 9.76 27.24
CA ARG A 123 8.17 9.84 26.57
C ARG A 123 8.27 8.67 25.59
N ARG A 124 8.46 8.97 24.31
CA ARG A 124 8.57 7.98 23.23
C ARG A 124 9.97 7.99 22.65
N ARG A 125 10.54 6.81 22.44
CA ARG A 125 11.79 6.60 21.70
C ARG A 125 11.50 5.72 20.50
N TYR A 126 11.70 6.31 19.33
CA TYR A 126 11.71 5.63 18.05
C TYR A 126 13.14 5.28 17.69
N GLY A 127 13.44 4.02 17.40
CA GLY A 127 14.76 3.59 16.94
C GLY A 127 14.64 2.85 15.62
N TRP A 128 15.49 3.17 14.66
CA TRP A 128 15.56 2.48 13.37
C TRP A 128 17.01 2.13 13.09
N SER A 129 17.42 0.87 13.33
CA SER A 129 18.83 0.51 13.10
C SER A 129 19.07 0.17 11.62
N ALA A 130 20.21 0.60 11.09
CA ALA A 130 20.75 0.10 9.82
C ALA A 130 21.61 -1.16 10.01
N ASP A 131 22.06 -1.47 11.24
CA ASP A 131 23.09 -2.48 11.49
C ASP A 131 22.54 -3.87 11.86
N VAL A 132 22.67 -4.77 10.89
CA VAL A 132 22.77 -6.25 10.80
C VAL A 132 21.82 -7.16 11.61
N ALA A 133 21.40 -6.87 12.84
CA ALA A 133 20.52 -7.78 13.62
C ALA A 133 19.04 -7.37 13.67
N GLY A 134 18.69 -6.26 13.03
CA GLY A 134 17.32 -5.73 12.98
C GLY A 134 17.19 -4.61 11.94
N ALA A 135 18.02 -4.67 10.89
CA ALA A 135 18.04 -3.69 9.82
C ALA A 135 16.63 -3.53 9.25
N GLY A 136 16.17 -2.28 9.17
CA GLY A 136 14.85 -1.96 8.64
C GLY A 136 13.69 -2.14 9.64
N ASN A 137 13.92 -2.50 10.90
CA ASN A 137 12.84 -2.47 11.90
C ASN A 137 12.74 -1.07 12.52
N LEU A 138 11.53 -0.50 12.47
CA LEU A 138 11.16 0.65 13.28
C LEU A 138 10.65 0.14 14.62
N THR A 139 11.35 0.52 15.69
CA THR A 139 11.01 0.16 17.07
C THR A 139 10.48 1.36 17.83
N LEU A 140 9.55 1.11 18.74
CA LEU A 140 8.97 2.07 19.66
C LEU A 140 9.14 1.58 21.09
N GLN A 141 9.65 2.46 21.94
CA GLN A 141 9.65 2.33 23.40
C GLN A 141 8.82 3.49 23.97
N VAL A 142 7.94 3.20 24.92
CA VAL A 142 7.07 4.21 25.56
C VAL A 142 7.28 4.16 27.06
N MET A 143 7.54 5.32 27.66
CA MET A 143 7.57 5.51 29.11
C MET A 143 6.48 6.52 29.50
N PRO A 144 5.54 6.16 30.39
CA PRO A 144 4.60 7.13 30.93
C PRO A 144 5.35 8.20 31.74
N TYR A 145 4.88 9.43 31.67
CA TYR A 145 5.48 10.57 32.34
C TYR A 145 4.42 11.33 33.16
N ALA A 146 4.65 11.51 34.46
CA ALA A 146 3.77 12.27 35.35
C ALA A 146 4.52 13.45 35.96
N GLY A 147 4.80 14.47 35.14
CA GLY A 147 5.26 15.77 35.63
C GLY A 147 6.74 15.86 35.94
N THR A 148 7.18 15.37 37.10
CA THR A 148 8.60 15.44 37.55
C THR A 148 9.31 14.10 37.55
N ALA A 149 8.58 13.00 37.30
CA ALA A 149 9.15 11.66 37.26
C ALA A 149 8.55 10.82 36.12
N ASN A 150 9.37 9.94 35.55
CA ASN A 150 8.89 8.87 34.66
C ASN A 150 8.12 7.85 35.52
N VAL A 151 6.84 7.62 35.21
CA VAL A 151 6.02 6.62 35.90
C VAL A 151 6.29 5.29 35.21
N SER A 152 7.34 4.61 35.63
CA SER A 152 7.53 3.20 35.28
C SER A 152 7.56 2.36 36.55
N VAL A 153 7.10 1.12 36.42
CA VAL A 153 6.70 0.22 37.51
C VAL A 153 7.89 -0.33 38.32
N ALA A 154 9.11 0.19 38.13
CA ALA A 154 10.29 -0.21 38.88
C ALA A 154 11.30 0.94 39.03
N ARG A 155 11.09 1.83 40.00
CA ARG A 155 12.14 2.62 40.70
C ARG A 155 13.37 3.02 39.84
N PHE A 156 13.17 3.83 38.79
CA PHE A 156 14.27 4.42 38.02
C PHE A 156 14.69 5.77 38.62
N ASP A 157 15.04 5.78 39.90
CA ASP A 157 15.58 6.98 40.54
C ASP A 157 17.02 7.19 40.04
N GLY A 158 17.25 8.26 39.28
CA GLY A 158 18.59 8.77 38.96
C GLY A 158 19.23 8.33 37.64
N VAL A 159 18.57 7.52 36.80
CA VAL A 159 19.10 7.18 35.47
C VAL A 159 18.63 8.21 34.45
N SER A 160 19.41 9.27 34.23
CA SER A 160 19.19 10.21 33.14
C SER A 160 19.72 9.64 31.80
N GLY A 161 19.24 10.19 30.69
CA GLY A 161 19.77 9.87 29.36
C GLY A 161 19.42 8.47 28.81
N ASP A 162 20.36 7.86 28.10
CA ASP A 162 20.17 6.59 27.37
C ASP A 162 19.94 5.37 28.26
N GLY A 163 20.44 5.40 29.50
CA GLY A 163 20.32 4.29 30.44
C GLY A 163 18.86 3.96 30.80
N ALA A 164 18.00 4.98 30.88
CA ALA A 164 16.58 4.83 31.22
C ALA A 164 15.80 3.96 30.22
N TRP A 165 16.29 3.84 28.98
CA TRP A 165 15.64 3.09 27.92
C TRP A 165 16.05 1.62 27.86
N ARG A 166 17.01 1.18 28.68
CA ARG A 166 17.54 -0.19 28.63
C ARG A 166 16.46 -1.22 28.93
N ASP A 167 15.62 -0.93 29.93
CA ASP A 167 14.64 -1.87 30.47
C ASP A 167 13.21 -1.64 29.94
N VAL A 168 13.02 -0.60 29.13
CA VAL A 168 11.73 -0.32 28.50
C VAL A 168 11.49 -1.31 27.36
N PRO A 169 10.37 -2.04 27.32
CA PRO A 169 10.08 -2.98 26.25
C PRO A 169 10.13 -2.32 24.87
N ARG A 170 10.82 -2.97 23.92
CA ARG A 170 10.90 -2.54 22.52
C ARG A 170 9.80 -3.22 21.72
N THR A 171 8.88 -2.43 21.16
CA THR A 171 7.83 -2.92 20.26
C THR A 171 8.23 -2.63 18.82
N ILE A 172 8.20 -3.64 17.94
CA ILE A 172 8.41 -3.44 16.51
C ILE A 172 7.09 -2.93 15.91
N ILE A 173 7.09 -1.69 15.42
CA ILE A 173 5.89 -1.06 14.83
C ILE A 173 5.88 -1.13 13.30
N ALA A 174 7.05 -1.28 12.67
CA ALA A 174 7.15 -1.56 11.24
C ALA A 174 8.45 -2.32 10.92
N ARG A 175 8.46 -3.02 9.78
CA ARG A 175 9.60 -3.80 9.27
C ARG A 175 9.94 -3.36 7.86
N ASN A 176 11.19 -3.58 7.44
CA ASN A 176 11.70 -3.18 6.12
C ASN A 176 11.48 -1.69 5.81
N VAL A 177 11.67 -0.84 6.83
CA VAL A 177 11.59 0.62 6.75
C VAL A 177 12.98 1.22 6.75
N ASP A 178 13.28 2.02 5.74
CA ASP A 178 14.32 3.03 5.81
C ASP A 178 13.67 4.37 6.18
N LEU A 179 14.08 4.94 7.31
CA LEU A 179 13.49 6.14 7.89
C LEU A 179 14.54 7.24 7.94
N SER A 180 14.18 8.41 7.44
CA SER A 180 14.97 9.62 7.61
C SER A 180 14.11 10.71 8.24
N VAL A 181 14.59 11.27 9.33
CA VAL A 181 14.00 12.46 9.95
C VAL A 181 15.01 13.59 9.83
N ALA A 182 14.58 14.72 9.29
CA ALA A 182 15.36 15.94 9.25
C ALA A 182 14.58 17.09 9.89
N THR A 183 15.29 18.06 10.44
CA THR A 183 14.68 19.28 10.99
C THR A 183 15.31 20.53 10.42
N ARG A 184 14.56 21.63 10.44
CA ARG A 184 15.05 22.99 10.22
C ARG A 184 14.26 23.98 11.09
N ALA A 185 14.78 25.19 11.24
CA ALA A 185 14.04 26.29 11.87
C ALA A 185 12.83 26.70 11.00
N ALA A 186 11.71 27.05 11.64
CA ALA A 186 10.54 27.63 10.99
C ALA A 186 10.90 29.07 10.54
N GLY A 187 11.26 29.23 9.27
CA GLY A 187 11.79 30.48 8.70
C GLY A 187 13.21 30.36 8.16
N GLY A 188 13.90 29.24 8.42
CA GLY A 188 15.16 28.91 7.76
C GLY A 188 14.99 28.57 6.28
N SER A 189 16.08 28.59 5.52
CA SER A 189 16.07 28.28 4.10
C SER A 189 15.78 26.79 3.84
N VAL A 190 15.55 26.41 2.59
CA VAL A 190 15.36 24.99 2.20
C VAL A 190 16.66 24.19 2.30
N ALA A 191 17.83 24.84 2.27
CA ALA A 191 19.12 24.17 2.38
C ALA A 191 19.46 23.74 3.83
N ASP A 192 18.75 24.25 4.84
CA ASP A 192 19.12 24.13 6.25
C ASP A 192 18.59 22.85 6.94
N TRP A 193 18.34 21.79 6.19
CA TRP A 193 17.90 20.52 6.76
C TRP A 193 19.05 19.82 7.48
N SER A 194 18.85 19.55 8.77
CA SER A 194 19.77 18.78 9.59
C SER A 194 19.19 17.43 9.96
N ALA A 195 19.97 16.37 9.78
CA ALA A 195 19.69 15.03 10.31
C ALA A 195 20.06 14.90 11.80
N ARG A 196 20.53 15.99 12.43
CA ARG A 196 20.88 16.05 13.85
C ARG A 196 20.10 17.17 14.53
N TRP A 197 19.62 16.88 15.73
CA TRP A 197 18.92 17.87 16.53
C TRP A 197 18.90 17.49 18.00
N GLY A 198 19.17 18.47 18.84
CA GLY A 198 18.90 18.43 20.27
C GLY A 198 18.29 19.77 20.69
N GLY A 199 17.33 19.73 21.60
CA GLY A 199 16.75 20.92 22.22
C GLY A 199 15.26 21.09 21.95
N ARG A 200 14.81 22.33 21.92
CA ARG A 200 13.37 22.66 21.88
C ARG A 200 12.73 22.33 20.53
N VAL A 201 11.53 21.75 20.58
CA VAL A 201 10.67 21.39 19.44
C VAL A 201 9.98 22.62 18.84
N GLY A 202 9.71 23.66 19.65
CA GLY A 202 8.99 24.85 19.20
C GLY A 202 9.70 25.60 18.07
N GLY A 203 8.93 26.07 17.09
CA GLY A 203 9.46 26.81 15.94
C GLY A 203 10.33 25.96 15.01
N ARG A 204 10.11 24.64 14.96
CA ARG A 204 10.81 23.71 14.06
C ARG A 204 9.87 23.11 13.03
N LEU A 205 10.41 22.90 11.84
CA LEU A 205 9.79 22.12 10.79
C LEU A 205 10.55 20.79 10.67
N PHE A 206 9.82 19.69 10.69
CA PHE A 206 10.34 18.35 10.54
C PHE A 206 9.94 17.79 9.18
N ARG A 207 10.85 17.04 8.58
CA ARG A 207 10.62 16.22 7.39
C ARG A 207 10.82 14.77 7.78
N VAL A 208 9.75 13.99 7.70
CA VAL A 208 9.73 12.56 7.96
C VAL A 208 9.62 11.86 6.60
N ARG A 209 10.66 11.15 6.19
CA ARG A 209 10.68 10.38 4.95
C ARG A 209 10.77 8.90 5.30
N VAL A 210 9.83 8.12 4.77
CA VAL A 210 9.69 6.70 5.02
C VAL A 210 9.76 5.97 3.69
N THR A 211 10.79 5.16 3.52
CA THR A 211 10.96 4.28 2.36
C THR A 211 10.70 2.84 2.80
N MET A 212 9.78 2.16 2.12
CA MET A 212 9.52 0.73 2.28
C MET A 212 9.67 0.07 0.91
N GLN A 213 10.73 -0.72 0.74
CA GLN A 213 11.10 -1.33 -0.54
C GLN A 213 11.19 -0.28 -1.68
N GLU A 214 10.29 -0.33 -2.66
CA GLU A 214 10.23 0.60 -3.81
C GLU A 214 9.34 1.83 -3.54
N SER A 215 8.63 1.87 -2.41
CA SER A 215 7.70 2.94 -2.09
C SER A 215 8.32 3.96 -1.15
N ASP A 216 8.21 5.24 -1.50
CA ASP A 216 8.66 6.36 -0.68
C ASP A 216 7.47 7.26 -0.33
N PHE A 217 7.44 7.75 0.91
CA PHE A 217 6.47 8.70 1.39
C PHE A 217 7.13 9.75 2.28
N GLU A 218 6.90 11.02 1.97
CA GLU A 218 7.41 12.16 2.72
C GLU A 218 6.27 12.94 3.37
N ARG A 219 6.43 13.25 4.66
CA ARG A 219 5.51 14.11 5.41
C ARG A 219 6.27 15.25 6.09
N MET A 220 5.72 16.44 5.94
CA MET A 220 6.22 17.68 6.51
C MET A 220 5.37 18.07 7.71
N VAL A 221 6.03 18.40 8.82
CA VAL A 221 5.36 18.64 10.11
C VAL A 221 5.89 19.91 10.73
N LEU A 222 5.00 20.87 10.99
CA LEU A 222 5.31 22.03 11.80
C LEU A 222 4.95 21.72 13.25
N SER A 223 5.91 21.78 14.15
CA SER A 223 5.61 21.59 15.57
C SER A 223 4.86 22.82 16.10
N ARG A 224 3.62 22.56 16.54
CA ARG A 224 2.78 23.53 17.25
C ARG A 224 3.13 23.49 18.74
N CYS A 225 4.39 23.77 19.07
CA CYS A 225 4.74 23.96 20.47
C CYS A 225 4.31 25.38 20.83
N ASP A 226 3.02 25.55 21.10
CA ASP A 226 2.50 26.74 21.75
C ASP A 226 3.13 26.78 23.14
N ALA A 227 3.88 27.84 23.42
CA ALA A 227 4.51 28.08 24.72
C ALA A 227 3.47 28.22 25.86
N ASP A 228 2.17 28.24 25.54
CA ASP A 228 1.10 28.68 26.41
C ASP A 228 0.38 27.55 27.17
N LEU A 229 0.73 26.27 26.96
CA LEU A 229 0.02 25.15 27.60
C LEU A 229 0.55 24.75 28.99
N VAL A 230 1.71 25.25 29.41
CA VAL A 230 2.31 24.85 30.71
C VAL A 230 1.74 25.65 31.89
N GLU A 231 1.12 26.82 31.68
CA GLU A 231 0.56 27.62 32.78
C GLU A 231 -0.88 27.21 33.19
N ALA A 232 -1.60 26.44 32.37
CA ALA A 232 -3.04 26.21 32.57
C ALA A 232 -3.42 24.97 33.41
N ARG A 233 -2.46 24.17 33.91
CA ARG A 233 -2.75 22.99 34.74
C ARG A 233 -1.78 22.85 35.91
N THR A 234 -1.72 23.88 36.74
CA THR A 234 -1.29 23.74 38.13
C THR A 234 -2.57 23.81 38.97
N PRO A 235 -3.04 22.72 39.61
CA PRO A 235 -4.07 22.82 40.63
C PRO A 235 -3.56 23.54 41.89
#